data_AF-A0A497E8E4-F1
#
_entry.id   AF-A0A497E8E4-F1
#
_cell.length_a   1.000
_cell.length_b   1.000
_cell.length_c   1.000
_cell.angle_alpha   90.00
_cell.angle_beta   90.00
_cell.angle_gamma   90.00
#
_symmetry.space_group_name_H-M   'P 1'
#
loop_
_entity.id
_entity.type
_entity.pdbx_description
1 polymer ?
#
loop_
_entity_poly.entity_id
_entity_poly.type
_entity_poly.pdbx_seq_one_letter_code
_entity_poly.pdbx_strand_id
1 'polypeptide(L)'
;MITRRQVEMAAAQSGFRPDSVEKVLHLCAILGRLDRHPTTREAWVLKGGTALNLLHLDVPRMSVDIDLNYVGAIDREAMLAARPGFEAALVAVCEREGCTVKRAPHEHAGGKFRLRFVSVIGGSQNLEVDVNYVARVPLLGSERMTARFPPDESIEVPTLPLVELAAGKFTALLQRSAARDSFDAANLLRLQPGLMDNEGFRLAFVCNMGGGRTDPRDLVPKDLVPDLTALRQQLIPML
;
A
#
# COMPACT_ATOMS: atom_id res chain seq x y z
N MET A 1 16.73 14.15 -2.08
CA MET A 1 15.66 15.08 -1.67
C MET A 1 14.89 15.43 -2.93
N ILE A 2 13.55 15.34 -2.91
CA ILE A 2 12.71 15.55 -4.09
C ILE A 2 12.70 17.03 -4.48
N THR A 3 12.68 17.32 -5.79
CA THR A 3 12.72 18.68 -6.34
C THR A 3 11.46 18.99 -7.15
N ARG A 4 11.11 20.28 -7.26
CA ARG A 4 9.96 20.74 -8.07
C ARG A 4 10.06 20.26 -9.51
N ARG A 5 11.26 20.35 -10.11
CA ARG A 5 11.51 19.89 -11.48
C ARG A 5 11.21 18.39 -11.66
N GLN A 6 11.61 17.54 -10.71
CA GLN A 6 11.31 16.11 -10.75
C GLN A 6 9.80 15.85 -10.73
N VAL A 7 9.06 16.56 -9.86
CA VAL A 7 7.59 16.44 -9.77
C VAL A 7 6.93 16.87 -11.08
N GLU A 8 7.32 18.03 -11.62
CA GLU A 8 6.76 18.58 -12.86
C GLU A 8 7.03 17.67 -14.07
N MET A 9 8.26 17.15 -14.19
CA MET A 9 8.61 16.23 -15.27
C MET A 9 7.83 14.92 -15.19
N ALA A 10 7.78 14.29 -14.00
CA ALA A 10 7.07 13.03 -13.82
C ALA A 10 5.55 13.21 -14.04
N ALA A 11 4.96 14.31 -13.58
CA ALA A 11 3.55 14.64 -13.83
C ALA A 11 3.26 14.89 -15.31
N ALA A 12 4.15 15.58 -16.03
CA ALA A 12 3.99 15.81 -17.46
C ALA A 12 4.08 14.51 -18.27
N GLN A 13 4.97 13.59 -17.88
CA GLN A 13 5.13 12.30 -18.55
C GLN A 13 3.97 11.34 -18.27
N SER A 14 3.48 11.31 -17.03
CA SER A 14 2.46 10.34 -16.61
C SER A 14 1.02 10.83 -16.78
N GLY A 15 0.81 12.14 -16.93
CA GLY A 15 -0.53 12.76 -16.97
C GLY A 15 -1.21 12.91 -15.61
N PHE A 16 -0.58 12.42 -14.53
CA PHE A 16 -1.13 12.49 -13.18
C PHE A 16 -0.94 13.87 -12.56
N ARG A 17 -1.80 14.21 -11.60
CA ARG A 17 -1.70 15.50 -10.90
C ARG A 17 -0.37 15.62 -10.14
N PRO A 18 0.29 16.81 -10.18
CA PRO A 18 1.57 17.03 -9.50
C PRO A 18 1.56 16.71 -8.00
N ASP A 19 0.45 16.98 -7.30
CA ASP A 19 0.32 16.68 -5.87
C ASP A 19 0.36 15.18 -5.58
N SER A 20 -0.28 14.38 -6.42
CA SER A 20 -0.29 12.91 -6.29
C SER A 20 1.06 12.31 -6.68
N VAL A 21 1.69 12.84 -7.73
CA VAL A 21 3.04 12.45 -8.15
C VAL A 21 4.05 12.67 -7.03
N GLU A 22 4.05 13.86 -6.41
CA GLU A 22 4.98 14.18 -5.32
C GLU A 22 4.83 13.20 -4.14
N LYS A 23 3.59 12.84 -3.76
CA LYS A 23 3.36 11.81 -2.73
C LYS A 23 3.96 10.47 -3.10
N VAL A 24 3.79 10.01 -4.34
CA VAL A 24 4.33 8.72 -4.79
C VAL A 24 5.85 8.74 -4.85
N LEU A 25 6.46 9.88 -5.20
CA LEU A 25 7.92 10.03 -5.11
C LEU A 25 8.42 9.91 -3.67
N HIS A 26 7.79 10.60 -2.71
CA HIS A 26 8.13 10.45 -1.28
C HIS A 26 7.91 9.02 -0.79
N LEU A 27 6.83 8.39 -1.21
CA LEU A 27 6.51 7.01 -0.91
C LEU A 27 7.63 6.07 -1.39
N CYS A 28 8.07 6.21 -2.64
CA CYS A 28 9.14 5.38 -3.20
C CYS A 28 10.47 5.61 -2.46
N ALA A 29 10.79 6.87 -2.13
CA ALA A 29 11.99 7.19 -1.36
C ALA A 29 11.97 6.54 0.04
N ILE A 30 10.82 6.57 0.72
CA ILE A 30 10.62 5.92 2.02
C ILE A 30 10.79 4.40 1.90
N LEU A 31 10.13 3.75 0.93
CA LEU A 31 10.24 2.30 0.71
C LEU A 31 11.69 1.88 0.41
N GLY A 32 12.36 2.58 -0.50
CA GLY A 32 13.75 2.29 -0.84
C GLY A 32 14.70 2.48 0.34
N ARG A 33 14.42 3.42 1.25
CA ARG A 33 15.22 3.61 2.47
C ARG A 33 14.90 2.57 3.54
N LEU A 34 13.64 2.15 3.69
CA LEU A 34 13.26 1.05 4.58
C LEU A 34 13.93 -0.26 4.17
N ASP A 35 14.07 -0.51 2.87
CA ASP A 35 14.69 -1.74 2.34
C ASP A 35 16.21 -1.78 2.60
N ARG A 36 16.86 -0.61 2.67
CA ARG A 36 18.32 -0.49 2.95
C ARG A 36 18.66 -0.31 4.42
N HIS A 37 17.69 -0.01 5.28
CA HIS A 37 17.96 0.33 6.68
C HIS A 37 18.21 -0.96 7.50
N PRO A 38 19.29 -1.04 8.31
CA PRO A 38 19.72 -2.29 8.96
C PRO A 38 18.68 -2.99 9.83
N THR A 39 17.81 -2.21 10.48
CA THR A 39 16.76 -2.72 11.38
C THR A 39 15.48 -3.14 10.66
N THR A 40 15.23 -2.61 9.46
CA THR A 40 13.95 -2.81 8.74
C THR A 40 14.11 -3.67 7.50
N ARG A 41 15.33 -3.80 6.95
CA ARG A 41 15.59 -4.69 5.81
C ARG A 41 15.07 -6.09 6.12
N GLU A 42 14.42 -6.72 5.15
CA GLU A 42 13.84 -8.08 5.25
C GLU A 42 12.69 -8.23 6.28
N ALA A 43 12.31 -7.18 7.01
CA ALA A 43 11.31 -7.26 8.07
C ALA A 43 9.89 -6.81 7.65
N TRP A 44 9.69 -6.47 6.38
CA TRP A 44 8.39 -6.01 5.88
C TRP A 44 8.14 -6.42 4.43
N VAL A 45 6.86 -6.47 4.06
CA VAL A 45 6.40 -6.58 2.66
C VAL A 45 5.33 -5.54 2.40
N LEU A 46 5.37 -4.92 1.22
CA LEU A 46 4.35 -3.98 0.73
C LEU A 46 3.09 -4.75 0.33
N LYS A 47 1.93 -4.26 0.76
CA LYS A 47 0.62 -4.79 0.38
C LYS A 47 -0.32 -3.68 -0.12
N GLY A 48 -1.58 -4.05 -0.34
CA GLY A 48 -2.66 -3.09 -0.57
C GLY A 48 -2.67 -2.48 -1.96
N GLY A 49 -3.33 -1.33 -2.09
CA GLY A 49 -3.54 -0.68 -3.39
C GLY A 49 -2.23 -0.19 -4.02
N THR A 50 -1.25 0.17 -3.19
CA THR A 50 0.05 0.67 -3.67
C THR A 50 0.88 -0.46 -4.24
N ALA A 51 0.98 -1.62 -3.59
CA ALA A 51 1.60 -2.80 -4.20
C ALA A 51 0.96 -3.14 -5.55
N LEU A 52 -0.36 -3.20 -5.61
CA LEU A 52 -1.09 -3.51 -6.84
C LEU A 52 -0.79 -2.52 -7.97
N ASN A 53 -0.97 -1.23 -7.73
CA ASN A 53 -0.87 -0.22 -8.78
C ASN A 53 0.59 0.05 -9.18
N LEU A 54 1.50 0.12 -8.20
CA LEU A 54 2.91 0.46 -8.43
C LEU A 54 3.73 -0.69 -9.03
N LEU A 55 3.39 -1.94 -8.70
CA LEU A 55 4.20 -3.12 -9.08
C LEU A 55 3.55 -3.94 -10.21
N HIS A 56 2.22 -4.10 -10.20
CA HIS A 56 1.52 -5.01 -11.12
C HIS A 56 0.71 -4.31 -12.23
N LEU A 57 -0.05 -3.25 -11.91
CA LEU A 57 -1.12 -2.76 -12.79
C LEU A 57 -0.74 -1.64 -13.79
N ASP A 58 0.53 -1.49 -14.16
CA ASP A 58 0.99 -0.37 -15.03
C ASP A 58 0.50 1.02 -14.60
N VAL A 59 0.34 1.20 -13.28
CA VAL A 59 -0.06 2.46 -12.63
C VAL A 59 -1.29 3.11 -13.30
N PRO A 60 -2.45 2.43 -13.36
CA PRO A 60 -3.66 2.96 -14.00
C PRO A 60 -4.35 4.02 -13.13
N ARG A 61 -3.90 4.16 -11.88
CA ARG A 61 -4.21 5.23 -10.94
C ARG A 61 -3.07 5.36 -9.93
N MET A 62 -2.91 6.54 -9.37
CA MET A 62 -2.02 6.74 -8.21
C MET A 62 -2.62 6.12 -6.94
N SER A 63 -1.75 5.51 -6.15
CA SER A 63 -2.05 5.04 -4.80
C SER A 63 -1.05 5.66 -3.85
N VAL A 64 -1.56 6.42 -2.88
CA VAL A 64 -0.76 7.39 -2.11
C VAL A 64 -0.65 7.02 -0.63
N ASP A 65 -0.91 5.77 -0.28
CA ASP A 65 -0.79 5.21 1.07
C ASP A 65 0.30 4.13 1.08
N ILE A 66 1.08 3.98 2.15
CA ILE A 66 2.01 2.85 2.33
C ILE A 66 1.36 1.84 3.26
N ASP A 67 1.01 0.67 2.75
CA ASP A 67 0.48 -0.45 3.54
C ASP A 67 1.53 -1.55 3.67
N LEU A 68 2.00 -1.84 4.88
CA LEU A 68 3.01 -2.87 5.16
C LEU A 68 2.43 -4.01 5.99
N ASN A 69 2.88 -5.22 5.73
CA ASN A 69 2.90 -6.29 6.72
C ASN A 69 4.31 -6.38 7.32
N TYR A 70 4.42 -6.41 8.65
CA TYR A 70 5.66 -6.76 9.33
C TYR A 70 5.85 -8.27 9.27
N VAL A 71 6.99 -8.73 8.76
CA VAL A 71 7.34 -10.16 8.60
C VAL A 71 8.66 -10.54 9.27
N GLY A 72 9.26 -9.64 10.03
CA GLY A 72 10.59 -9.86 10.66
C GLY A 72 10.61 -10.89 11.81
N ALA A 73 9.45 -11.30 12.32
CA ALA A 73 9.33 -12.35 13.33
C ALA A 73 7.96 -13.03 13.25
N ILE A 74 7.92 -14.36 13.26
CA ILE A 74 6.67 -15.14 13.23
C ILE A 74 6.03 -15.19 14.62
N ASP A 75 6.85 -15.49 15.63
CA ASP A 75 6.41 -15.55 17.02
C ASP A 75 5.95 -14.18 17.54
N ARG A 76 4.91 -14.20 18.38
CA ARG A 76 4.29 -12.98 18.90
C ARG A 76 5.22 -12.25 19.86
N GLU A 77 5.88 -12.95 20.77
CA GLU A 77 6.77 -12.34 21.76
C GLU A 77 7.99 -11.73 21.07
N ALA A 78 8.59 -12.46 20.12
CA ALA A 78 9.67 -11.95 19.30
C ALA A 78 9.26 -10.70 18.50
N MET A 79 8.07 -10.71 17.88
CA MET A 79 7.55 -9.51 17.19
C MET A 79 7.34 -8.34 18.15
N LEU A 80 6.77 -8.56 19.33
CA LEU A 80 6.55 -7.51 20.33
C LEU A 80 7.87 -6.90 20.80
N ALA A 81 8.91 -7.72 20.97
CA ALA A 81 10.25 -7.26 21.31
C ALA A 81 10.91 -6.46 20.17
N ALA A 82 10.74 -6.87 18.92
CA ALA A 82 11.33 -6.21 17.75
C ALA A 82 10.58 -4.91 17.34
N ARG A 83 9.28 -4.85 17.61
CA ARG A 83 8.38 -3.77 17.15
C ARG A 83 8.86 -2.36 17.51
N PRO A 84 9.26 -2.03 18.75
CA PRO A 84 9.75 -0.69 19.08
C PRO A 84 10.96 -0.26 18.24
N GLY A 85 11.89 -1.19 17.97
CA GLY A 85 13.05 -0.93 17.12
C GLY A 85 12.67 -0.70 15.66
N PHE A 86 11.73 -1.49 15.14
CA PHE A 86 11.19 -1.31 13.80
C PHE A 86 10.46 0.04 13.64
N GLU A 87 9.61 0.41 14.60
CA GLU A 87 8.87 1.68 14.55
C GLU A 87 9.80 2.89 14.68
N ALA A 88 10.81 2.83 15.56
CA ALA A 88 11.82 3.88 15.67
C ALA A 88 12.62 4.06 14.36
N ALA A 89 13.00 2.94 13.72
CA ALA A 89 13.65 2.96 12.43
C ALA A 89 12.75 3.55 11.33
N LEU A 90 11.47 3.16 11.29
CA LEU A 90 10.50 3.72 10.35
C LEU A 90 10.37 5.24 10.51
N VAL A 91 10.25 5.74 11.74
CA VAL A 91 10.21 7.18 12.03
C VAL A 91 11.46 7.87 11.52
N ALA A 92 12.65 7.35 11.85
CA ALA A 92 13.93 7.92 11.41
C ALA A 92 14.08 7.93 9.88
N VAL A 93 13.57 6.89 9.20
CA VAL A 93 13.52 6.83 7.74
C VAL A 93 12.62 7.91 7.16
N CYS A 94 11.41 8.06 7.71
CA CYS A 94 10.46 9.10 7.25
C CYS A 94 11.05 10.50 7.43
N GLU A 95 11.62 10.80 8.60
CA GLU A 95 12.23 12.10 8.89
C GLU A 95 13.40 12.41 7.95
N ARG A 96 14.22 11.40 7.63
CA ARG A 96 15.32 11.53 6.66
C ARG A 96 14.84 11.80 5.24
N GLU A 97 13.63 11.36 4.89
CA GLU A 97 12.95 11.71 3.63
C GLU A 97 12.17 13.03 3.70
N GLY A 98 12.41 13.86 4.73
CA GLY A 98 11.76 15.15 4.89
C GLY A 98 10.30 15.08 5.33
N CYS A 99 9.85 13.92 5.82
CA CYS A 99 8.49 13.70 6.31
C CYS A 99 8.46 13.71 7.84
N THR A 100 7.80 14.70 8.45
CA THR A 100 7.59 14.75 9.89
C THR A 100 6.44 13.85 10.31
N VAL A 101 6.66 13.00 11.31
CA VAL A 101 5.60 12.18 11.91
C VAL A 101 4.73 13.06 12.82
N LYS A 102 3.44 13.21 12.47
CA LYS A 102 2.46 13.99 13.25
C LYS A 102 1.65 13.16 14.22
N ARG A 103 1.49 11.87 13.93
CA ARG A 103 0.82 10.91 14.79
C ARG A 103 1.46 9.54 14.60
N ALA A 104 1.81 8.90 15.70
CA ALA A 104 2.14 7.48 15.75
C ALA A 104 0.99 6.72 16.46
N PRO A 105 0.84 5.41 16.21
CA PRO A 105 -0.13 4.58 16.92
C PRO A 105 0.21 4.49 18.42
N HIS A 106 -0.79 4.51 19.29
CA HIS A 106 -0.62 4.06 20.69
C HIS A 106 -0.82 2.53 20.75
N GLU A 107 -0.25 1.92 21.78
CA GLU A 107 0.09 0.49 21.92
C GLU A 107 -0.94 -0.57 21.44
N HIS A 108 -0.36 -1.69 20.96
CA HIS A 108 -0.89 -3.08 20.90
C HIS A 108 -1.57 -3.70 19.66
N ALA A 109 -1.81 -3.03 18.52
CA ALA A 109 -2.38 -3.75 17.35
C ALA A 109 -1.91 -3.29 15.96
N GLY A 110 -0.71 -2.71 15.86
CA GLY A 110 -0.28 -2.02 14.66
C GLY A 110 -0.86 -0.63 14.55
N GLY A 111 -0.52 0.03 13.45
CA GLY A 111 -1.21 1.26 13.15
C GLY A 111 -0.56 2.19 12.17
N LYS A 112 -1.30 3.29 12.08
CA LYS A 112 -1.24 4.29 11.06
C LYS A 112 -0.42 5.49 11.51
N PHE A 113 0.77 5.61 10.95
CA PHE A 113 1.61 6.79 11.01
C PHE A 113 1.07 7.82 10.04
N ARG A 114 0.81 9.04 10.55
CA ARG A 114 0.46 10.18 9.71
C ARG A 114 1.68 11.08 9.57
N LEU A 115 2.16 11.19 8.35
CA LEU A 115 3.30 11.99 7.98
C LEU A 115 2.84 13.32 7.38
N ARG A 116 3.65 14.36 7.55
CA ARG A 116 3.50 15.64 6.86
C ARG A 116 4.83 16.05 6.24
N PHE A 117 4.79 16.56 5.02
CA PHE A 117 5.95 17.16 4.35
C PHE A 117 5.57 18.51 3.73
N VAL A 118 6.58 19.37 3.57
CA VAL A 118 6.44 20.64 2.85
C VAL A 118 6.56 20.34 1.37
N SER A 119 5.54 20.72 0.60
CA SER A 119 5.48 20.37 -0.81
C SER A 119 6.34 21.32 -1.65
N VAL A 120 7.12 20.76 -2.58
CA VAL A 120 7.96 21.52 -3.52
C VAL A 120 7.14 22.29 -4.56
N ILE A 121 5.86 21.93 -4.74
CA ILE A 121 4.92 22.70 -5.56
C ILE A 121 4.13 23.73 -4.76
N GLY A 122 4.28 23.76 -3.42
CA GLY A 122 3.71 24.75 -2.51
C GLY A 122 2.77 24.14 -1.46
N GLY A 123 2.77 24.73 -0.26
CA GLY A 123 1.94 24.28 0.85
C GLY A 123 2.51 23.05 1.58
N SER A 124 1.64 22.28 2.24
CA SER A 124 2.02 21.05 2.94
C SER A 124 1.07 19.92 2.58
N GLN A 125 1.61 18.72 2.43
CA GLN A 125 0.85 17.52 2.12
C GLN A 125 1.03 16.47 3.23
N ASN A 126 0.12 15.50 3.25
CA ASN A 126 0.20 14.36 4.16
C ASN A 126 0.41 13.07 3.39
N LEU A 127 1.12 12.14 4.02
CA LEU A 127 1.33 10.76 3.59
C LEU A 127 1.01 9.83 4.77
N GLU A 128 0.54 8.62 4.50
CA GLU A 128 0.18 7.68 5.55
C GLU A 128 0.97 6.37 5.38
N VAL A 129 1.48 5.84 6.49
CA VAL A 129 2.10 4.52 6.57
C VAL A 129 1.31 3.69 7.56
N ASP A 130 0.75 2.56 7.15
CA ASP A 130 0.06 1.62 8.01
C ASP A 130 0.85 0.32 8.10
N VAL A 131 1.15 -0.12 9.32
CA VAL A 131 1.91 -1.35 9.57
C VAL A 131 1.04 -2.37 10.30
N ASN A 132 0.83 -3.51 9.64
CA ASN A 132 0.15 -4.67 10.20
C ASN A 132 1.15 -5.64 10.85
N TYR A 133 1.04 -5.83 12.16
CA TYR A 133 1.85 -6.81 12.91
C TYR A 133 1.14 -8.14 13.18
N VAL A 134 -0.08 -8.34 12.66
CA VAL A 134 -0.83 -9.59 12.79
C VAL A 134 -0.47 -10.54 11.65
N ALA A 135 -0.50 -10.07 10.40
CA ALA A 135 -0.20 -10.86 9.21
C ALA A 135 1.31 -11.02 8.97
N ARG A 136 1.98 -11.76 9.86
CA ARG A 136 3.46 -11.91 9.88
C ARG A 136 4.01 -12.97 8.94
N VAL A 137 3.15 -13.83 8.43
CA VAL A 137 3.50 -14.89 7.47
C VAL A 137 2.66 -14.67 6.22
N PRO A 138 3.28 -14.27 5.08
CA PRO A 138 2.62 -14.28 3.78
C PRO A 138 2.08 -15.67 3.46
N LEU A 139 0.85 -15.76 2.96
CA LEU A 139 0.20 -17.06 2.71
C LEU A 139 0.83 -17.78 1.52
N LEU A 140 1.23 -17.04 0.49
CA LEU A 140 1.78 -17.55 -0.76
C LEU A 140 3.27 -17.20 -0.93
N GLY A 141 3.95 -16.81 0.14
CA GLY A 141 5.33 -16.32 0.12
C GLY A 141 5.44 -14.83 -0.20
N SER A 142 6.64 -14.37 -0.51
CA SER A 142 6.91 -12.99 -0.91
C SER A 142 7.81 -12.96 -2.15
N GLU A 143 7.72 -11.87 -2.90
CA GLU A 143 8.53 -11.62 -4.08
C GLU A 143 9.13 -10.22 -4.05
N ARG A 144 10.20 -10.00 -4.81
CA ARG A 144 10.77 -8.66 -5.02
C ARG A 144 10.40 -8.20 -6.41
N MET A 145 9.89 -6.98 -6.52
CA MET A 145 9.47 -6.41 -7.79
C MET A 145 9.99 -4.99 -7.96
N THR A 146 10.33 -4.65 -9.20
CA THR A 146 10.69 -3.31 -9.60
C THR A 146 9.43 -2.44 -9.70
N ALA A 147 9.43 -1.29 -9.03
CA ALA A 147 8.38 -0.30 -9.14
C ALA A 147 8.32 0.30 -10.55
N ARG A 148 7.12 0.42 -11.11
CA ARG A 148 6.86 0.98 -12.45
C ARG A 148 6.87 2.50 -12.49
N PHE A 149 6.94 3.14 -11.32
CA PHE A 149 6.97 4.60 -11.18
C PHE A 149 7.88 5.00 -10.00
N PRO A 150 8.61 6.12 -10.09
CA PRO A 150 8.86 6.89 -11.32
C PRO A 150 9.72 6.08 -12.32
N PRO A 151 9.53 6.27 -13.64
CA PRO A 151 10.20 5.45 -14.66
C PRO A 151 11.73 5.58 -14.64
N ASP A 152 12.24 6.77 -14.30
CA ASP A 152 13.67 7.08 -14.32
C ASP A 152 14.42 6.69 -13.04
N GLU A 153 13.72 6.32 -11.96
CA GLU A 153 14.31 6.00 -10.66
C GLU A 153 13.54 4.86 -9.98
N SER A 154 13.60 3.67 -10.60
CA SER A 154 12.90 2.49 -10.11
C SER A 154 13.57 1.93 -8.85
N ILE A 155 12.74 1.59 -7.85
CA ILE A 155 13.16 0.84 -6.67
C ILE A 155 12.71 -0.62 -6.78
N GLU A 156 13.44 -1.54 -6.15
CA GLU A 156 12.92 -2.88 -5.87
C GLU A 156 12.26 -2.90 -4.50
N VAL A 157 11.09 -3.54 -4.43
CA VAL A 157 10.26 -3.58 -3.21
C VAL A 157 9.86 -5.02 -2.91
N PRO A 158 10.03 -5.50 -1.67
CA PRO A 158 9.44 -6.77 -1.24
C PRO A 158 7.91 -6.63 -1.15
N THR A 159 7.17 -7.54 -1.76
CA THR A 159 5.70 -7.52 -1.82
C THR A 159 5.10 -8.92 -1.71
N LEU A 160 3.79 -8.98 -1.52
CA LEU A 160 3.02 -10.22 -1.60
C LEU A 160 2.76 -10.57 -3.08
N PRO A 161 2.68 -11.85 -3.46
CA PRO A 161 2.29 -12.25 -4.80
C PRO A 161 0.97 -11.62 -5.25
N LEU A 162 0.85 -11.32 -6.55
CA LEU A 162 -0.36 -10.73 -7.16
C LEU A 162 -1.66 -11.39 -6.68
N VAL A 163 -1.67 -12.71 -6.63
CA VAL A 163 -2.82 -13.53 -6.24
C VAL A 163 -3.27 -13.25 -4.79
N GLU A 164 -2.32 -13.07 -3.87
CA GLU A 164 -2.60 -12.75 -2.46
C GLU A 164 -3.03 -11.28 -2.30
N LEU A 165 -2.40 -10.35 -3.05
CA LEU A 165 -2.83 -8.95 -3.11
C LEU A 165 -4.26 -8.82 -3.63
N ALA A 166 -4.58 -9.57 -4.68
CA ALA A 166 -5.91 -9.63 -5.26
C ALA A 166 -6.94 -10.15 -4.26
N ALA A 167 -6.65 -11.24 -3.55
CA ALA A 167 -7.52 -11.77 -2.51
C ALA A 167 -7.85 -10.72 -1.43
N GLY A 168 -6.84 -9.98 -0.96
CA GLY A 168 -7.03 -8.86 -0.03
C GLY A 168 -7.89 -7.73 -0.63
N LYS A 169 -7.74 -7.45 -1.93
CA LYS A 169 -8.53 -6.45 -2.64
C LYS A 169 -10.01 -6.83 -2.74
N PHE A 170 -10.32 -8.06 -3.13
CA PHE A 170 -11.69 -8.57 -3.20
C PHE A 170 -12.34 -8.66 -1.81
N THR A 171 -11.57 -9.02 -0.79
CA THR A 171 -12.02 -8.96 0.62
C THR A 171 -12.44 -7.53 0.99
N ALA A 172 -11.59 -6.53 0.70
CA ALA A 172 -11.91 -5.13 0.99
C ALA A 172 -13.12 -4.62 0.19
N LEU A 173 -13.24 -5.00 -1.09
CA LEU A 173 -14.37 -4.64 -1.94
C LEU A 173 -15.71 -5.07 -1.31
N LEU A 174 -15.78 -6.31 -0.81
CA LEU A 174 -16.99 -6.86 -0.19
C LEU A 174 -17.30 -6.23 1.18
N GLN A 175 -16.28 -5.79 1.92
CA GLN A 175 -16.46 -5.26 3.27
C GLN A 175 -16.79 -3.76 3.32
N ARG A 176 -16.25 -2.93 2.41
CA ARG A 176 -16.35 -1.46 2.52
C ARG A 176 -16.73 -0.69 1.25
N SER A 177 -16.92 -1.36 0.11
CA SER A 177 -17.43 -0.78 -1.15
C SER A 177 -16.83 0.58 -1.57
N ALA A 178 -15.51 0.78 -1.39
CA ALA A 178 -14.85 2.00 -1.83
C ALA A 178 -14.67 2.00 -3.35
N ALA A 179 -14.84 3.15 -4.02
CA ALA A 179 -14.76 3.25 -5.48
C ALA A 179 -13.44 2.72 -6.07
N ARG A 180 -12.32 2.96 -5.38
CA ARG A 180 -11.00 2.43 -5.76
C ARG A 180 -10.91 0.91 -5.71
N ASP A 181 -11.66 0.26 -4.82
CA ASP A 181 -11.63 -1.20 -4.69
C ASP A 181 -12.32 -1.86 -5.89
N SER A 182 -13.43 -1.29 -6.39
CA SER A 182 -14.08 -1.74 -7.63
C SER A 182 -13.22 -1.51 -8.87
N PHE A 183 -12.54 -0.35 -8.94
CA PHE A 183 -11.62 -0.04 -10.04
C PHE A 183 -10.44 -1.01 -10.08
N ASP A 184 -9.78 -1.25 -8.94
CA ASP A 184 -8.67 -2.21 -8.85
C ASP A 184 -9.14 -3.63 -9.19
N ALA A 185 -10.31 -4.05 -8.68
CA ALA A 185 -10.87 -5.37 -8.98
C ALA A 185 -11.15 -5.57 -10.48
N ALA A 186 -11.70 -4.56 -11.15
CA ALA A 186 -11.92 -4.62 -12.60
C ALA A 186 -10.59 -4.73 -13.38
N ASN A 187 -9.55 -4.00 -12.96
CA ASN A 187 -8.21 -4.12 -13.58
C ASN A 187 -7.57 -5.49 -13.31
N LEU A 188 -7.73 -6.05 -12.11
CA LEU A 188 -7.26 -7.39 -11.76
C LEU A 188 -7.92 -8.48 -12.62
N LEU A 189 -9.24 -8.41 -12.83
CA LEU A 189 -9.96 -9.37 -13.68
C LEU A 189 -9.56 -9.25 -15.16
N ARG A 190 -9.21 -8.05 -15.63
CA ARG A 190 -8.66 -7.86 -16.98
C ARG A 190 -7.25 -8.42 -17.11
N LEU A 191 -6.40 -8.18 -16.10
CA LEU A 191 -5.03 -8.69 -16.07
C LEU A 191 -5.00 -10.22 -15.97
N GLN A 192 -5.89 -10.81 -15.18
CA GLN A 192 -5.97 -12.24 -14.94
C GLN A 192 -7.43 -12.75 -15.00
N PRO A 193 -7.96 -13.06 -16.20
CA PRO A 193 -9.36 -13.51 -16.36
C PRO A 193 -9.73 -14.77 -15.55
N GLY A 194 -8.77 -15.68 -15.32
CA GLY A 194 -8.94 -16.89 -14.50
C GLY A 194 -8.59 -16.72 -13.02
N LEU A 195 -8.56 -15.48 -12.51
CA LEU A 195 -8.15 -15.19 -11.12
C LEU A 195 -9.01 -15.93 -10.09
N MET A 196 -10.32 -16.05 -10.33
CA MET A 196 -11.26 -16.68 -9.40
C MET A 196 -11.09 -18.21 -9.32
N ASP A 197 -10.62 -18.83 -10.41
CA ASP A 197 -10.37 -20.27 -10.49
C ASP A 197 -9.01 -20.65 -9.88
N ASN A 198 -8.14 -19.67 -9.60
CA ASN A 198 -6.83 -19.91 -9.02
C ASN A 198 -6.96 -20.40 -7.56
N GLU A 199 -6.39 -21.57 -7.25
CA GLU A 199 -6.45 -22.17 -5.91
C GLU A 199 -5.79 -21.28 -4.84
N GLY A 200 -4.67 -20.64 -5.17
CA GLY A 200 -4.00 -19.68 -4.30
C GLY A 200 -4.87 -18.46 -3.99
N PHE A 201 -5.62 -17.96 -4.98
CA PHE A 201 -6.58 -16.87 -4.76
C PHE A 201 -7.67 -17.30 -3.79
N ARG A 202 -8.26 -18.47 -4.01
CA ARG A 202 -9.35 -19.00 -3.16
C ARG A 202 -8.87 -19.21 -1.73
N LEU A 203 -7.68 -19.80 -1.54
CA LEU A 203 -7.05 -19.97 -0.23
C LEU A 203 -6.85 -18.61 0.46
N ALA A 204 -6.15 -17.69 -0.20
CA ALA A 204 -5.86 -16.38 0.37
C ALA A 204 -7.14 -15.59 0.67
N PHE A 205 -8.15 -15.66 -0.20
CA PHE A 205 -9.43 -14.98 -0.03
C PHE A 205 -10.19 -15.52 1.19
N VAL A 206 -10.28 -16.84 1.34
CA VAL A 206 -10.93 -17.47 2.50
C VAL A 206 -10.20 -17.13 3.80
N CYS A 207 -8.87 -17.17 3.82
CA CYS A 207 -8.08 -16.79 4.99
C CYS A 207 -8.26 -15.32 5.37
N ASN A 208 -8.25 -14.41 4.40
CA ASN A 208 -8.48 -12.98 4.63
C ASN A 208 -9.90 -12.70 5.16
N MET A 209 -10.90 -13.35 4.58
CA MET A 209 -12.29 -13.25 5.02
C MET A 209 -12.48 -13.82 6.43
N GLY A 210 -11.94 -15.00 6.72
CA GLY A 210 -12.04 -15.65 8.03
C GLY A 210 -11.25 -14.97 9.15
N GLY A 211 -10.17 -14.27 8.82
CA GLY A 211 -9.43 -13.40 9.76
C GLY A 211 -10.05 -12.01 9.94
N GLY A 212 -11.06 -11.67 9.14
CA GLY A 212 -11.79 -10.41 9.20
C GLY A 212 -12.82 -10.38 10.33
N ARG A 213 -13.48 -9.22 10.48
CA ARG A 213 -14.56 -9.03 11.48
C ARG A 213 -15.96 -9.31 10.90
N THR A 214 -16.03 -9.52 9.58
CA THR A 214 -17.28 -9.71 8.85
C THR A 214 -17.47 -11.19 8.56
N ASP A 215 -18.61 -11.76 8.97
CA ASP A 215 -18.97 -13.12 8.58
C ASP A 215 -19.25 -13.16 7.06
N PRO A 216 -18.54 -13.99 6.29
CA PRO A 216 -18.76 -14.09 4.85
C PRO A 216 -20.19 -14.51 4.47
N ARG A 217 -20.89 -15.21 5.37
CA ARG A 217 -22.25 -15.70 5.15
C ARG A 217 -23.29 -14.58 5.25
N ASP A 218 -22.93 -13.48 5.92
CA ASP A 218 -23.78 -12.30 6.06
C ASP A 218 -23.55 -11.28 4.94
N LEU A 219 -22.62 -11.56 4.02
CA LEU A 219 -22.37 -10.71 2.86
C LEU A 219 -23.52 -10.82 1.88
N VAL A 220 -24.40 -9.82 1.92
CA VAL A 220 -25.36 -9.56 0.85
C VAL A 220 -24.67 -8.73 -0.23
N PRO A 221 -24.83 -9.08 -1.53
CA PRO A 221 -24.49 -8.17 -2.60
C PRO A 221 -25.30 -6.88 -2.41
N LYS A 222 -24.69 -5.86 -1.82
CA LYS A 222 -25.21 -4.50 -1.97
C LYS A 222 -25.07 -4.16 -3.44
N ASP A 223 -25.94 -3.34 -3.99
CA ASP A 223 -25.69 -2.78 -5.32
C ASP A 223 -24.34 -2.05 -5.27
N LEU A 224 -23.28 -2.76 -5.70
CA LEU A 224 -21.86 -2.42 -5.56
C LEU A 224 -21.46 -1.27 -6.50
N VAL A 225 -22.44 -0.50 -6.96
CA VAL A 225 -22.20 0.73 -7.72
C VAL A 225 -21.58 1.70 -6.72
N PRO A 226 -20.30 2.07 -6.89
CA PRO A 226 -19.69 3.06 -6.01
C PRO A 226 -20.48 4.35 -6.12
N ASP A 227 -20.77 4.97 -4.99
CA ASP A 227 -21.38 6.30 -4.95
C ASP A 227 -20.63 7.25 -5.91
N LEU A 228 -21.36 7.93 -6.79
CA LEU A 228 -20.80 8.91 -7.74
C LEU A 228 -19.96 9.98 -7.02
N THR A 229 -20.33 10.31 -5.79
CA THR A 229 -19.57 11.22 -4.94
C THR A 229 -18.21 10.62 -4.57
N ALA A 230 -18.20 9.35 -4.14
CA ALA A 230 -16.96 8.63 -3.83
C ALA A 230 -16.05 8.48 -5.05
N LEU A 231 -16.61 8.23 -6.25
CA LEU A 231 -15.85 8.22 -7.51
C LEU A 231 -15.16 9.56 -7.75
N ARG A 232 -15.92 10.67 -7.68
CA ARG A 232 -15.39 12.02 -7.93
C ARG A 232 -14.35 12.47 -6.90
N GLN A 233 -14.48 12.04 -5.66
CA GLN A 233 -13.60 12.49 -4.57
C GLN A 233 -12.38 11.59 -4.35
N GLN A 234 -12.49 10.28 -4.59
CA GLN A 234 -11.46 9.30 -4.20
C GLN A 234 -10.75 8.65 -5.38
N LEU A 235 -11.43 8.49 -6.53
CA LEU A 235 -10.86 7.81 -7.70
C LEU A 235 -10.41 8.81 -8.77
N ILE A 236 -11.30 9.67 -9.27
CA ILE A 236 -11.00 10.60 -10.38
C ILE A 236 -9.75 11.46 -10.12
N PRO A 237 -9.49 11.98 -8.91
CA PRO A 237 -8.28 12.77 -8.68
C PRO A 237 -6.98 11.95 -8.77
N MET A 238 -7.06 10.63 -8.71
CA MET A 238 -5.92 9.71 -8.78
C MET A 238 -5.75 9.09 -10.18
N LEU A 239 -6.66 9.35 -11.12
CA LEU A 239 -6.57 8.94 -12.52
C LEU A 239 -5.73 9.92 -13.35
#